data_AF-D6W8A4-F1
#
_entry.id   AF-D6W8A4-F1
#
_cell.length_a   1.000
_cell.length_b   1.000
_cell.length_c   1.000
_cell.angle_alpha   90.00
_cell.angle_beta   90.00
_cell.angle_gamma   90.00
#
_symmetry.space_group_name_H-M   'P 1'
#
loop_
_entity.id
_entity.type
_entity.pdbx_description
1 polymer ?
#
loop_
_entity_poly.entity_id
_entity_poly.type
_entity_poly.pdbx_seq_one_letter_code
_entity_poly.pdbx_strand_id
1 'polypeptide(L)'
;MFPQLSDIGTIWNRLFDHKSFLCGEIHFTLQEFELKRGETEVDNLFKVIENITDIKDTEIGRFKQTVDQVLPQTNNELQQALSVCSCFAELENKFKECDHLEAAKQQRKEDWESFMDYITTTYSEINSLTESVANILYKNKVKQDSNSKPADFKYLLTGEDRQFIKSLKLNSKIDITKLPLSEEAIIHKNDKLLNLQDLHWLYDYIQKENEGKADKKYLHILLEGSEIILPKNSEIPRNAELEKRCERLRASQQNKAYNNMTKNVDNVRRKHPEDTISYQMKQMNRHLIAIGQFIISVLAGFAFGFIGLELLLGSLDFGFRLLLGIICALTIALAELYFLAKKLNEDLKFETVAEAKKKGTKLD
;
A
#
# COMPACT_ATOMS: atom_id res chain seq x y z
N MET A 1 27.23 -3.85 -87.40
CA MET A 1 27.32 -2.73 -86.44
C MET A 1 27.42 -3.36 -85.06
N PHE A 2 28.64 -3.51 -84.55
CA PHE A 2 28.88 -4.19 -83.27
C PHE A 2 28.60 -3.21 -82.11
N PRO A 3 27.83 -3.59 -81.08
CA PRO A 3 27.62 -2.74 -79.91
C PRO A 3 28.97 -2.54 -79.19
N GLN A 4 29.23 -1.31 -78.76
CA GLN A 4 30.49 -0.94 -78.12
C GLN A 4 30.63 -1.62 -76.75
N LEU A 5 31.85 -1.98 -76.38
CA LEU A 5 32.19 -2.70 -75.13
C LEU A 5 31.66 -2.00 -73.86
N SER A 6 31.41 -0.69 -73.91
CA SER A 6 30.83 0.09 -72.82
C SER A 6 29.42 -0.37 -72.44
N ASP A 7 28.62 -0.84 -73.41
CA ASP A 7 27.22 -1.23 -73.18
C ASP A 7 27.11 -2.55 -72.41
N ILE A 8 28.08 -3.46 -72.57
CA ILE A 8 28.13 -4.71 -71.80
C ILE A 8 28.43 -4.42 -70.32
N GLY A 9 29.29 -3.45 -70.02
CA GLY A 9 29.61 -3.06 -68.65
C GLY A 9 28.43 -2.42 -67.91
N THR A 10 27.65 -1.58 -68.60
CA THR A 10 26.40 -1.01 -68.05
C THR A 10 25.31 -2.06 -67.86
N ILE A 11 25.21 -3.04 -68.76
CA ILE A 11 24.27 -4.16 -68.61
C ILE A 11 24.64 -5.03 -67.40
N TRP A 12 25.92 -5.36 -67.23
CA TRP A 12 26.38 -6.19 -66.10
C TRP A 12 26.15 -5.51 -64.74
N ASN A 13 26.46 -4.22 -64.62
CA ASN A 13 26.18 -3.46 -63.40
C ASN A 13 24.68 -3.36 -63.10
N ARG A 14 23.81 -3.24 -64.11
CA ARG A 14 22.35 -3.25 -63.91
C ARG A 14 21.80 -4.62 -63.51
N LEU A 15 22.33 -5.70 -64.09
CA LEU A 15 21.84 -7.06 -63.82
C LEU A 15 22.24 -7.54 -62.42
N PHE A 16 23.40 -7.08 -61.92
CA PHE A 16 23.96 -7.51 -60.64
C PHE A 16 24.04 -6.40 -59.57
N ASP A 17 23.28 -5.30 -59.72
CA ASP A 17 23.20 -4.25 -58.69
C ASP A 17 22.39 -4.71 -57.47
N HIS A 18 23.00 -5.61 -56.69
CA HIS A 18 22.42 -6.19 -55.48
C HIS A 18 22.06 -5.12 -54.43
N LYS A 19 22.58 -3.90 -54.60
CA LYS A 19 22.30 -2.74 -53.77
C LYS A 19 20.82 -2.36 -53.81
N SER A 20 20.15 -2.45 -54.95
CA SER A 20 18.72 -2.14 -55.04
C SER A 20 17.87 -3.17 -54.28
N PHE A 21 18.23 -4.45 -54.39
CA PHE A 21 17.60 -5.54 -53.65
C PHE A 21 17.86 -5.44 -52.13
N LEU A 22 19.12 -5.25 -51.73
CA LEU A 22 19.51 -5.05 -50.33
C LEU A 22 18.85 -3.82 -49.71
N CYS A 23 18.81 -2.70 -50.44
CA CYS A 23 18.10 -1.51 -49.97
C CYS A 23 16.60 -1.77 -49.83
N GLY A 24 15.99 -2.55 -50.73
CA GLY A 24 14.60 -2.99 -50.62
C GLY A 24 14.34 -3.83 -49.36
N GLU A 25 15.17 -4.83 -49.09
CA GLU A 25 15.07 -5.70 -47.90
C GLU A 25 15.34 -4.93 -46.59
N ILE A 26 16.34 -4.05 -46.57
CA ILE A 26 16.60 -3.18 -45.42
C ILE A 26 15.41 -2.25 -45.17
N HIS A 27 14.81 -1.70 -46.23
CA HIS A 27 13.64 -0.85 -46.09
C HIS A 27 12.43 -1.63 -45.58
N PHE A 28 12.19 -2.84 -46.11
CA PHE A 28 11.10 -3.71 -45.68
C PHE A 28 11.23 -4.13 -44.21
N THR A 29 12.43 -4.53 -43.79
CA THR A 29 12.69 -4.91 -42.39
C THR A 29 12.55 -3.74 -41.42
N LEU A 30 12.98 -2.54 -41.83
CA LEU A 30 12.85 -1.32 -41.02
C LEU A 30 11.38 -0.90 -40.91
N GLN A 31 10.61 -1.02 -42.00
CA GLN A 31 9.17 -0.77 -42.01
C GLN A 31 8.40 -1.74 -41.10
N GLU A 32 8.73 -3.04 -41.13
CA GLU A 32 8.16 -4.04 -40.22
C GLU A 32 8.46 -3.73 -38.75
N PHE A 33 9.69 -3.28 -38.45
CA PHE A 33 10.08 -2.90 -37.09
C PHE A 33 9.36 -1.65 -36.60
N GLU A 34 9.23 -0.63 -37.44
CA GLU A 34 8.48 0.59 -37.12
C GLU A 34 6.99 0.33 -36.94
N LEU A 35 6.39 -0.54 -37.75
CA LEU A 35 5.00 -0.97 -37.60
C LEU A 35 4.79 -1.74 -36.30
N LYS A 36 5.64 -2.71 -35.98
CA LYS A 36 5.55 -3.47 -34.72
C LYS A 36 5.74 -2.59 -33.48
N ARG A 37 6.65 -1.62 -33.54
CA ARG A 37 6.85 -0.63 -32.46
C ARG A 37 5.63 0.30 -32.32
N GLY A 38 5.08 0.77 -33.43
CA GLY A 38 3.86 1.57 -33.44
C GLY A 38 2.65 0.82 -32.90
N GLU A 39 2.46 -0.45 -33.27
CA GLU A 39 1.41 -1.31 -32.72
C GLU A 39 1.58 -1.52 -31.21
N THR A 40 2.79 -1.76 -30.73
CA THR A 40 3.04 -1.93 -29.29
C THR A 40 2.82 -0.64 -28.50
N GLU A 41 3.21 0.51 -29.04
CA GLU A 41 2.99 1.82 -28.41
C GLU A 41 1.50 2.16 -28.34
N VAL A 42 0.76 1.92 -29.42
CA VAL A 42 -0.71 2.10 -29.46
C VAL A 42 -1.40 1.14 -28.50
N ASP A 43 -1.01 -0.14 -28.45
CA ASP A 43 -1.55 -1.11 -27.48
C ASP A 43 -1.24 -0.71 -26.04
N ASN A 44 -0.05 -0.16 -25.79
CA ASN A 44 0.30 0.38 -24.48
C ASN A 44 -0.54 1.61 -24.13
N LEU A 45 -0.80 2.50 -25.09
CA LEU A 45 -1.67 3.65 -24.90
C LEU A 45 -3.10 3.23 -24.58
N PHE A 46 -3.64 2.23 -25.28
CA PHE A 46 -4.96 1.67 -24.99
C PHE A 46 -5.03 1.01 -23.61
N LYS A 47 -4.00 0.24 -23.21
CA LYS A 47 -3.92 -0.31 -21.84
C LYS A 47 -3.87 0.80 -20.79
N VAL A 48 -3.12 1.87 -21.05
CA VAL A 48 -3.05 3.02 -20.14
C VAL A 48 -4.41 3.70 -20.04
N ILE A 49 -5.12 3.89 -21.14
CA ILE A 49 -6.48 4.47 -21.15
C ILE A 49 -7.49 3.55 -20.46
N GLU A 50 -7.40 2.23 -20.68
CA GLU A 50 -8.21 1.22 -19.98
C GLU A 50 -7.97 1.30 -18.47
N ASN A 51 -6.72 1.30 -18.04
CA ASN A 51 -6.35 1.46 -16.63
C ASN A 51 -6.83 2.80 -16.05
N ILE A 52 -6.71 3.90 -16.79
CA ILE A 52 -7.18 5.22 -16.35
C ILE A 52 -8.71 5.22 -16.19
N THR A 53 -9.42 4.59 -17.13
CA THR A 53 -10.88 4.46 -17.09
C THR A 53 -11.32 3.59 -15.91
N ASP A 54 -10.66 2.44 -15.71
CA ASP A 54 -10.93 1.56 -14.57
C ASP A 54 -10.67 2.26 -13.24
N ILE A 55 -9.53 2.94 -13.09
CA ILE A 55 -9.23 3.72 -11.87
C ILE A 55 -10.30 4.77 -11.64
N LYS A 56 -10.70 5.50 -12.68
CA LYS A 56 -11.70 6.57 -12.60
C LYS A 56 -13.08 6.03 -12.20
N ASP A 57 -13.53 4.97 -12.84
CA ASP A 57 -14.91 4.50 -12.72
C ASP A 57 -15.09 3.54 -11.53
N THR A 58 -14.04 2.82 -11.11
CA THR A 58 -14.14 1.85 -10.01
C THR A 58 -13.40 2.30 -8.76
N GLU A 59 -12.14 2.69 -8.87
CA GLU A 59 -11.30 2.90 -7.68
C GLU A 59 -11.54 4.27 -7.02
N ILE A 60 -11.80 5.34 -7.79
CA ILE A 60 -12.14 6.65 -7.22
C ILE A 60 -13.46 6.57 -6.45
N GLY A 61 -14.46 5.86 -6.99
CA GLY A 61 -15.77 5.68 -6.34
C GLY A 61 -15.64 4.92 -5.02
N ARG A 62 -14.91 3.80 -5.02
CA ARG A 62 -14.64 3.02 -3.80
C ARG A 62 -13.81 3.81 -2.80
N PHE A 63 -12.76 4.49 -3.25
CA PHE A 63 -11.92 5.31 -2.39
C PHE A 63 -12.75 6.39 -1.69
N LYS A 64 -13.62 7.10 -2.43
CA LYS A 64 -14.52 8.09 -1.84
C LYS A 64 -15.45 7.45 -0.80
N GLN A 65 -16.06 6.31 -1.11
CA GLN A 65 -16.92 5.61 -0.16
C GLN A 65 -16.18 5.15 1.10
N THR A 66 -14.95 4.64 0.96
CA THR A 66 -14.12 4.25 2.10
C THR A 66 -13.69 5.46 2.92
N VAL A 67 -13.32 6.58 2.28
CA VAL A 67 -12.99 7.83 2.97
C VAL A 67 -14.21 8.36 3.73
N ASP A 68 -15.38 8.38 3.11
CA ASP A 68 -16.63 8.83 3.74
C ASP A 68 -17.04 7.95 4.93
N GLN A 69 -16.63 6.68 4.98
CA GLN A 69 -16.89 5.76 6.10
C GLN A 69 -15.83 5.85 7.21
N VAL A 70 -14.54 5.85 6.84
CA VAL A 70 -13.43 5.77 7.79
C VAL A 70 -13.14 7.12 8.44
N LEU A 71 -13.30 8.23 7.72
CA LEU A 71 -13.04 9.56 8.25
C LEU A 71 -13.95 9.94 9.43
N PRO A 72 -15.28 9.73 9.40
CA PRO A 72 -16.11 10.01 10.57
C PRO A 72 -15.85 9.03 11.72
N GLN A 73 -15.52 7.76 11.43
CA GLN A 73 -15.20 6.79 12.48
C GLN A 73 -13.92 7.19 13.23
N THR A 74 -12.84 7.47 12.50
CA THR A 74 -11.56 7.90 13.08
C THR A 74 -11.69 9.24 13.81
N ASN A 75 -12.48 10.18 13.29
CA ASN A 75 -12.78 11.42 13.99
C ASN A 75 -13.53 11.17 15.31
N ASN A 76 -14.52 10.27 15.33
CA ASN A 76 -15.23 9.92 16.55
C ASN A 76 -14.32 9.24 17.58
N GLU A 77 -13.44 8.33 17.15
CA GLU A 77 -12.45 7.68 18.01
C GLU A 77 -11.46 8.71 18.59
N LEU A 78 -11.01 9.68 17.79
CA LEU A 78 -10.16 10.77 18.26
C LEU A 78 -10.88 11.67 19.27
N GLN A 79 -12.16 12.00 19.04
CA GLN A 79 -12.96 12.77 19.99
C GLN A 79 -13.15 12.00 21.32
N GLN A 80 -13.38 10.69 21.24
CA GLN A 80 -13.44 9.83 22.43
C GLN A 80 -12.10 9.82 23.17
N ALA A 81 -10.98 9.64 22.48
CA ALA A 81 -9.65 9.68 23.08
C ALA A 81 -9.37 11.03 23.76
N LEU A 82 -9.72 12.15 23.10
CA LEU A 82 -9.60 13.48 23.69
C LEU A 82 -10.44 13.63 24.97
N SER A 83 -11.67 13.12 24.98
CA SER A 83 -12.54 13.16 26.17
C SER A 83 -11.98 12.34 27.35
N VAL A 84 -11.33 11.21 27.04
CA VAL A 84 -10.65 10.38 28.03
C VAL A 84 -9.42 11.09 28.58
N CYS A 85 -8.62 11.71 27.71
CA CYS A 85 -7.47 12.52 28.12
C CYS A 85 -7.87 13.70 29.02
N SER A 86 -8.96 14.40 28.71
CA SER A 86 -9.47 15.47 29.58
C SER A 86 -9.95 14.93 30.92
N CYS A 87 -10.61 13.77 30.95
CA CYS A 87 -11.05 13.13 32.19
C CYS A 87 -9.86 12.71 33.09
N PHE A 88 -8.78 12.18 32.49
CA PHE A 88 -7.57 11.87 33.22
C PHE A 88 -6.88 13.11 33.80
N ALA A 89 -6.82 14.21 33.03
CA ALA A 89 -6.27 15.46 33.51
C ALA A 89 -7.06 16.02 34.71
N GLU A 90 -8.39 15.93 34.68
CA GLU A 90 -9.25 16.32 35.82
C GLU A 90 -9.04 15.42 37.04
N LEU A 91 -8.89 14.10 36.84
CA LEU A 91 -8.58 13.17 37.93
C LEU A 91 -7.21 13.45 38.53
N GLU A 92 -6.20 13.70 37.70
CA GLU A 92 -4.85 14.03 38.16
C GLU A 92 -4.86 15.29 39.03
N ASN A 93 -5.61 16.33 38.65
CA ASN A 93 -5.75 17.53 39.47
C ASN A 93 -6.42 17.22 40.82
N LYS A 94 -7.48 16.39 40.84
CA LYS A 94 -8.12 15.94 42.09
C LYS A 94 -7.20 15.12 42.97
N PHE A 95 -6.34 14.27 42.39
CA PHE A 95 -5.38 13.48 43.15
C PHE A 95 -4.20 14.31 43.66
N LYS A 96 -3.78 15.34 42.93
CA LYS A 96 -2.78 16.32 43.40
C LYS A 96 -3.29 17.14 44.58
N GLU A 97 -4.58 17.42 44.64
CA GLU A 97 -5.21 18.08 45.80
C GLU A 97 -5.43 17.14 47.00
N CYS A 98 -5.29 15.82 46.82
CA CYS A 98 -5.47 14.85 47.91
C CYS A 98 -4.16 14.64 48.71
N ASP A 99 -3.87 15.54 49.64
CA ASP A 99 -2.75 15.47 50.62
C ASP A 99 -2.70 14.16 51.43
N HIS A 100 -3.79 13.39 51.46
CA HIS A 100 -3.92 12.14 52.21
C HIS A 100 -2.96 11.03 51.73
N LEU A 101 -2.60 10.98 50.44
CA LEU A 101 -1.66 9.97 49.94
C LEU A 101 -0.22 10.27 50.34
N GLU A 102 0.15 11.55 50.39
CA GLU A 102 1.47 11.97 50.87
C GLU A 102 1.59 11.73 52.38
N ALA A 103 0.55 12.07 53.16
CA ALA A 103 0.49 11.76 54.59
C ALA A 103 0.60 10.24 54.87
N ALA A 104 -0.12 9.40 54.13
CA ALA A 104 -0.05 7.94 54.28
C ALA A 104 1.29 7.33 53.80
N LYS A 105 2.01 8.00 52.88
CA LYS A 105 3.38 7.61 52.51
C LYS A 105 4.38 7.98 53.61
N GLN A 106 4.23 9.17 54.19
CA GLN A 106 5.07 9.64 55.29
C GLN A 106 4.93 8.71 56.52
N GLN A 107 3.70 8.36 56.89
CA GLN A 107 3.43 7.46 58.03
C GLN A 107 4.03 6.06 57.82
N ARG A 108 3.90 5.49 56.61
CA ARG A 108 4.53 4.20 56.28
C ARG A 108 6.05 4.26 56.34
N LYS A 109 6.65 5.42 56.05
CA LYS A 109 8.10 5.62 56.15
C LYS A 109 8.55 5.65 57.61
N GLU A 110 7.82 6.35 58.47
CA GLU A 110 8.07 6.40 59.92
C GLU A 110 7.91 5.03 60.58
N ASP A 111 6.87 4.27 60.19
CA ASP A 111 6.66 2.89 60.65
C ASP A 111 7.81 1.96 60.19
N TRP A 112 8.29 2.13 58.96
CA TRP A 112 9.42 1.36 58.43
C TRP A 112 10.74 1.69 59.14
N GLU A 113 11.03 2.96 59.39
CA GLU A 113 12.22 3.39 60.13
C GLU A 113 12.18 2.84 61.56
N SER A 114 11.04 2.94 62.24
CA SER A 114 10.84 2.36 63.58
C SER A 114 11.02 0.84 63.60
N PHE A 115 10.53 0.14 62.56
CA PHE A 115 10.71 -1.30 62.42
C PHE A 115 12.19 -1.67 62.18
N MET A 116 12.89 -0.92 61.33
CA MET A 116 14.30 -1.18 61.03
C MET A 116 15.19 -0.90 62.26
N ASP A 117 14.88 0.12 63.05
CA ASP A 117 15.55 0.38 64.33
C ASP A 117 15.31 -0.75 65.33
N TYR A 118 14.06 -1.22 65.45
CA TYR A 118 13.73 -2.38 66.30
C TYR A 118 14.50 -3.64 65.88
N ILE A 119 14.54 -3.93 64.58
CA ILE A 119 15.24 -5.09 64.04
C ILE A 119 16.75 -4.97 64.27
N THR A 120 17.33 -3.80 64.03
CA THR A 120 18.76 -3.55 64.24
C THR A 120 19.14 -3.70 65.71
N THR A 121 18.31 -3.18 66.62
CA THR A 121 18.48 -3.33 68.07
C THR A 121 18.41 -4.80 68.47
N THR A 122 17.40 -5.53 67.98
CA THR A 122 17.23 -6.97 68.26
C THR A 122 18.43 -7.79 67.76
N TYR A 123 18.95 -7.50 66.57
CA TYR A 123 20.17 -8.16 66.07
C TYR A 123 21.41 -7.83 66.90
N SER A 124 21.53 -6.60 67.40
CA SER A 124 22.63 -6.21 68.29
C SER A 124 22.58 -6.92 69.64
N GLU A 125 21.37 -7.09 70.21
CA GLU A 125 21.14 -7.83 71.45
C GLU A 125 21.46 -9.32 71.26
N ILE A 126 20.96 -9.92 70.17
CA ILE A 126 21.26 -11.32 69.84
C ILE A 126 22.77 -11.51 69.64
N ASN A 127 23.47 -10.60 68.97
CA ASN A 127 24.92 -10.69 68.81
C ASN A 127 25.64 -10.65 70.16
N SER A 128 25.25 -9.75 71.06
CA SER A 128 25.83 -9.68 72.42
C SER A 128 25.56 -10.95 73.25
N LEU A 129 24.39 -11.54 73.09
CA LEU A 129 24.03 -12.81 73.71
C LEU A 129 24.83 -13.97 73.09
N THR A 130 25.05 -13.98 71.78
CA THR A 130 25.88 -14.99 71.13
C THR A 130 27.35 -14.88 71.51
N GLU A 131 27.89 -13.70 71.81
CA GLU A 131 29.25 -13.57 72.37
C GLU A 131 29.32 -14.10 73.80
N SER A 132 28.31 -13.83 74.64
CA SER A 132 28.19 -14.42 75.99
C SER A 132 28.00 -15.93 75.96
N VAL A 133 27.20 -16.45 75.03
CA VAL A 133 26.86 -17.87 74.90
C VAL A 133 27.94 -18.66 74.14
N ALA A 134 28.71 -18.04 73.23
CA ALA A 134 29.87 -18.67 72.58
C ALA A 134 30.95 -19.08 73.59
N ASN A 135 31.06 -18.36 74.71
CA ASN A 135 31.93 -18.74 75.82
C ASN A 135 31.37 -19.92 76.66
N ILE A 136 30.08 -20.25 76.52
CA ILE A 136 29.40 -21.32 77.27
C ILE A 136 29.20 -22.59 76.40
N LEU A 137 29.10 -22.46 75.07
CA LEU A 137 28.74 -23.54 74.13
C LEU A 137 29.92 -24.32 73.52
N TYR A 138 31.05 -24.46 74.20
CA TYR A 138 32.06 -25.47 73.80
C TYR A 138 31.90 -26.83 74.52
N LYS A 139 30.76 -27.11 75.17
CA LYS A 139 30.59 -28.36 75.92
C LYS A 139 29.32 -29.18 75.79
N ASN A 140 28.27 -28.81 75.04
CA ASN A 140 27.11 -29.72 74.90
C ASN A 140 26.56 -29.80 73.47
N LYS A 141 26.79 -30.95 72.83
CA LYS A 141 26.00 -31.44 71.69
C LYS A 141 24.59 -31.77 72.16
N VAL A 142 23.54 -31.22 71.51
CA VAL A 142 22.20 -31.82 71.56
C VAL A 142 21.48 -31.73 70.20
N LYS A 143 20.97 -32.91 69.83
CA LYS A 143 19.94 -33.36 68.87
C LYS A 143 19.15 -32.32 68.05
N GLN A 144 19.01 -32.62 66.76
CA GLN A 144 18.03 -32.01 65.84
C GLN A 144 16.62 -32.46 66.24
N ASP A 145 15.74 -31.50 66.56
CA ASP A 145 14.30 -31.73 66.62
C ASP A 145 13.63 -31.27 65.32
N SER A 146 12.87 -32.21 64.76
CA SER A 146 11.97 -32.05 63.63
C SER A 146 10.69 -31.36 64.08
N ASN A 147 10.56 -30.06 63.84
CA ASN A 147 9.27 -29.34 63.65
C ASN A 147 9.53 -27.85 63.38
N SER A 148 9.84 -27.50 62.14
CA SER A 148 9.60 -26.14 61.64
C SER A 148 8.54 -26.22 60.54
N LYS A 149 7.44 -25.49 60.72
CA LYS A 149 6.46 -25.29 59.65
C LYS A 149 7.16 -24.59 58.47
N PRO A 150 6.92 -24.98 57.22
CA PRO A 150 7.42 -24.23 56.07
C PRO A 150 6.82 -22.82 56.10
N ALA A 151 7.64 -21.82 55.77
CA ALA A 151 7.23 -20.42 55.75
C ALA A 151 6.04 -20.23 54.80
N ASP A 152 5.02 -19.53 55.29
CA ASP A 152 3.81 -19.20 54.55
C ASP A 152 4.17 -18.22 53.43
N PHE A 153 4.09 -18.69 52.17
CA PHE A 153 4.28 -17.83 51.00
C PHE A 153 3.08 -16.89 50.89
N LYS A 154 3.21 -15.70 51.47
CA LYS A 154 2.25 -14.61 51.35
C LYS A 154 2.18 -14.20 49.87
N TYR A 155 1.05 -14.50 49.23
CA TYR A 155 0.77 -14.17 47.82
C TYR A 155 1.08 -12.69 47.51
N LEU A 156 1.65 -12.43 46.33
CA LEU A 156 1.98 -11.11 45.79
C LEU A 156 0.75 -10.28 45.37
N LEU A 157 -0.41 -10.48 46.00
CA LEU A 157 -1.58 -9.63 45.79
C LEU A 157 -1.91 -8.87 47.07
N THR A 158 -1.49 -7.62 47.06
CA THR A 158 -1.73 -6.61 48.09
C THR A 158 -3.19 -6.21 48.12
N GLY A 159 -3.66 -5.60 49.23
CA GLY A 159 -5.05 -5.12 49.33
C GLY A 159 -5.39 -4.07 48.26
N GLU A 160 -4.38 -3.29 47.85
CA GLU A 160 -4.45 -2.30 46.78
C GLU A 160 -4.69 -2.97 45.41
N ASP A 161 -4.06 -4.11 45.12
CA ASP A 161 -4.26 -4.85 43.87
C ASP A 161 -5.70 -5.36 43.73
N ARG A 162 -6.33 -5.75 44.84
CA ARG A 162 -7.74 -6.16 44.85
C ARG A 162 -8.68 -4.99 44.64
N GLN A 163 -8.34 -3.81 45.17
CA GLN A 163 -9.11 -2.59 44.93
C GLN A 163 -8.94 -2.10 43.48
N PHE A 164 -7.74 -2.19 42.93
CA PHE A 164 -7.44 -1.89 41.53
C PHE A 164 -8.22 -2.82 40.59
N ILE A 165 -8.18 -4.14 40.80
CA ILE A 165 -8.96 -5.12 40.02
C ILE A 165 -10.46 -4.85 40.11
N LYS A 166 -10.95 -4.39 41.26
CA LYS A 166 -12.37 -4.04 41.45
C LYS A 166 -12.74 -2.69 40.81
N SER A 167 -11.76 -1.78 40.68
CA SER A 167 -11.92 -0.46 40.05
C SER A 167 -11.83 -0.52 38.53
N LEU A 168 -11.12 -1.52 38.00
CA LEU A 168 -11.23 -1.93 36.61
C LEU A 168 -12.67 -2.40 36.39
N LYS A 169 -13.52 -1.50 35.89
CA LYS A 169 -14.78 -1.83 35.23
C LYS A 169 -14.48 -2.58 33.92
N LEU A 170 -13.73 -3.68 33.98
CA LEU A 170 -13.77 -4.67 32.92
C LEU A 170 -15.23 -5.03 32.78
N ASN A 171 -15.80 -4.74 31.62
CA ASN A 171 -17.11 -5.23 31.26
C ASN A 171 -17.04 -6.76 31.27
N SER A 172 -17.26 -7.37 32.43
CA SER A 172 -17.48 -8.81 32.63
C SER A 172 -18.78 -9.28 31.98
N LYS A 173 -19.34 -8.47 31.07
CA LYS A 173 -20.50 -8.75 30.25
C LYS A 173 -20.12 -9.14 28.82
N ILE A 174 -18.89 -9.59 28.59
CA ILE A 174 -18.72 -10.67 27.62
C ILE A 174 -18.98 -11.95 28.41
N ASP A 175 -20.26 -12.30 28.55
CA ASP A 175 -20.66 -13.66 28.88
C ASP A 175 -20.16 -14.51 27.71
N ILE A 176 -18.95 -15.06 27.82
CA ILE A 176 -18.41 -16.04 26.85
C ILE A 176 -19.37 -17.25 26.76
N THR A 177 -20.23 -17.42 27.76
CA THR A 177 -21.35 -18.36 27.87
C THR A 177 -22.56 -18.04 26.99
N LYS A 178 -22.62 -16.86 26.36
CA LYS A 178 -23.75 -16.41 25.50
C LYS A 178 -23.39 -16.21 24.02
N LEU A 179 -22.15 -16.50 23.61
CA LEU A 179 -21.90 -16.63 22.17
C LEU A 179 -22.70 -17.83 21.68
N PRO A 180 -23.55 -17.69 20.63
CA PRO A 180 -24.23 -18.84 20.06
C PRO A 180 -23.17 -19.85 19.63
N LEU A 181 -23.24 -21.07 20.18
CA LEU A 181 -22.51 -22.19 19.61
C LEU A 181 -22.94 -22.30 18.15
N SER A 182 -21.98 -22.17 17.24
CA SER A 182 -22.20 -22.49 15.82
C SER A 182 -22.68 -23.94 15.72
N GLU A 183 -23.83 -24.17 15.10
CA GLU A 183 -24.56 -25.44 15.04
C GLU A 183 -23.87 -26.55 14.20
N GLU A 184 -22.59 -26.40 13.88
CA GLU A 184 -21.89 -27.22 12.89
C GLU A 184 -20.88 -28.20 13.48
N ALA A 185 -20.86 -28.38 14.81
CA ALA A 185 -20.26 -29.57 15.39
C ALA A 185 -21.26 -30.72 15.22
N ILE A 186 -20.88 -31.78 14.49
CA ILE A 186 -21.65 -33.02 14.35
C ILE A 186 -21.62 -33.72 15.72
N ILE A 187 -22.45 -33.25 16.64
CA ILE A 187 -22.62 -33.83 17.96
C ILE A 187 -23.66 -34.95 17.81
N HIS A 188 -23.23 -36.19 17.90
CA HIS A 188 -24.18 -37.28 18.02
C HIS A 188 -24.85 -37.18 19.39
N LYS A 189 -26.20 -37.24 19.45
CA LYS A 189 -26.99 -37.08 20.69
C LYS A 189 -26.61 -38.02 21.86
N ASN A 190 -25.76 -39.02 21.61
CA ASN A 190 -25.30 -39.99 22.60
C ASN A 190 -23.87 -39.73 23.14
N ASP A 191 -23.18 -38.71 22.66
CA ASP A 191 -21.81 -38.43 23.11
C ASP A 191 -21.84 -37.72 24.48
N LYS A 192 -21.12 -38.28 25.45
CA LYS A 192 -20.98 -37.70 26.79
C LYS A 192 -19.96 -36.57 26.75
N LEU A 193 -20.43 -35.36 26.42
CA LEU A 193 -19.61 -34.16 26.38
C LEU A 193 -19.54 -33.49 27.76
N LEU A 194 -18.37 -32.96 28.12
CA LEU A 194 -18.17 -32.11 29.30
C LEU A 194 -18.06 -30.66 28.85
N ASN A 195 -18.90 -29.79 29.39
CA ASN A 195 -18.75 -28.36 29.17
C ASN A 195 -17.64 -27.80 30.07
N LEU A 196 -17.16 -26.58 29.76
CA LEU A 196 -16.18 -25.88 30.59
C LEU A 196 -16.67 -25.69 32.04
N GLN A 197 -17.98 -25.47 32.22
CA GLN A 197 -18.58 -25.37 33.55
C GLN A 197 -18.48 -26.68 34.36
N ASP A 198 -18.63 -27.81 33.69
CA ASP A 198 -18.56 -29.14 34.30
C ASP A 198 -17.11 -29.48 34.69
N LEU A 199 -16.13 -29.05 33.88
CA LEU A 199 -14.71 -29.19 34.19
C LEU A 199 -14.28 -28.36 35.40
N HIS A 200 -14.79 -27.13 35.53
CA HIS A 200 -14.55 -26.30 36.71
C HIS A 200 -15.13 -26.94 37.97
N TRP A 201 -16.36 -27.45 37.90
CA TRP A 201 -16.96 -28.18 39.02
C TRP A 201 -16.17 -29.43 39.39
N LEU A 202 -15.74 -30.22 38.39
CA LEU A 202 -14.97 -31.44 38.61
C LEU A 202 -13.62 -31.15 39.29
N TYR A 203 -12.96 -30.06 38.89
CA TYR A 203 -11.72 -29.60 39.50
C TYR A 203 -11.91 -29.28 40.99
N ASP A 204 -12.94 -28.50 41.33
CA ASP A 204 -13.25 -28.13 42.72
C ASP A 204 -13.63 -29.34 43.57
N TYR A 205 -14.30 -30.33 42.97
CA TYR A 205 -14.64 -31.59 43.63
C TYR A 205 -13.39 -32.41 43.96
N ILE A 206 -12.48 -32.57 43.00
CA ILE A 206 -11.22 -33.31 43.17
C ILE A 206 -10.32 -32.63 44.22
N GLN A 207 -10.26 -31.30 44.21
CA GLN A 207 -9.54 -30.52 45.23
C GLN A 207 -10.01 -30.88 46.64
N LYS A 208 -11.33 -30.87 46.87
CA LYS A 208 -11.94 -31.25 48.16
C LYS A 208 -11.70 -32.70 48.53
N GLU A 209 -11.74 -33.62 47.56
CA GLU A 209 -11.55 -35.05 47.83
C GLU A 209 -10.09 -35.41 48.16
N ASN A 210 -9.14 -34.62 47.67
CA ASN A 210 -7.71 -34.76 47.94
C ASN A 210 -7.28 -34.15 49.29
N GLU A 211 -8.16 -33.40 49.98
CA GLU A 211 -7.90 -32.89 51.32
C GLU A 211 -7.89 -34.06 52.32
N GLY A 212 -6.70 -34.45 52.77
CA GLY A 212 -6.49 -35.47 53.80
C GLY A 212 -6.19 -36.88 53.31
N LYS A 213 -6.06 -37.13 52.01
CA LYS A 213 -5.60 -38.41 51.45
C LYS A 213 -4.12 -38.35 51.03
N ALA A 214 -3.38 -39.43 51.28
CA ALA A 214 -1.97 -39.55 50.88
C ALA A 214 -1.81 -39.82 49.36
N ASP A 215 -2.79 -40.49 48.74
CA ASP A 215 -2.85 -40.72 47.31
C ASP A 215 -3.78 -39.70 46.64
N LYS A 216 -3.19 -38.74 45.92
CA LYS A 216 -3.89 -37.59 45.33
C LYS A 216 -4.17 -37.84 43.85
N LYS A 217 -5.41 -37.66 43.43
CA LYS A 217 -5.82 -37.77 42.03
C LYS A 217 -5.83 -36.39 41.39
N TYR A 218 -5.20 -36.24 40.22
CA TYR A 218 -5.14 -34.96 39.51
C TYR A 218 -6.05 -34.94 38.29
N LEU A 219 -6.64 -33.79 38.00
CA LEU A 219 -7.57 -33.62 36.88
C LEU A 219 -6.95 -34.02 35.52
N HIS A 220 -5.69 -33.69 35.28
CA HIS A 220 -5.01 -34.04 34.03
C HIS A 220 -4.89 -35.55 33.80
N ILE A 221 -4.84 -36.36 34.87
CA ILE A 221 -4.81 -37.83 34.80
C ILE A 221 -6.19 -38.36 34.40
N LEU A 222 -7.27 -37.72 34.87
CA LEU A 222 -8.64 -38.12 34.52
C LEU A 222 -9.02 -37.72 33.09
N LEU A 223 -8.38 -36.69 32.55
CA LEU A 223 -8.59 -36.22 31.19
C LEU A 223 -7.64 -36.88 30.18
N GLU A 224 -6.76 -37.76 30.63
CA GLU A 224 -5.86 -38.52 29.77
C GLU A 224 -6.68 -39.41 28.82
N GLY A 225 -6.59 -39.14 27.51
CA GLY A 225 -7.37 -39.82 26.48
C GLY A 225 -8.69 -39.13 26.06
N SER A 226 -8.98 -37.94 26.59
CA SER A 226 -10.12 -37.12 26.14
C SER A 226 -9.79 -36.31 24.87
N GLU A 227 -10.76 -36.13 23.97
CA GLU A 227 -10.63 -35.34 22.75
C GLU A 227 -11.30 -33.96 22.91
N ILE A 228 -10.61 -32.90 22.49
CA ILE A 228 -11.10 -31.53 22.56
C ILE A 228 -11.73 -31.14 21.22
N ILE A 229 -13.05 -30.97 21.20
CA ILE A 229 -13.79 -30.52 20.01
C ILE A 229 -13.87 -28.99 20.01
N LEU A 230 -13.21 -28.35 19.05
CA LEU A 230 -13.27 -26.89 18.86
C LEU A 230 -14.40 -26.50 17.88
N PRO A 231 -15.13 -25.40 18.13
CA PRO A 231 -16.10 -24.88 17.17
C PRO A 231 -15.38 -24.37 15.92
N LYS A 232 -15.88 -24.73 14.73
CA LYS A 232 -15.39 -24.19 13.45
C LYS A 232 -16.06 -22.84 13.18
N ASN A 233 -15.27 -21.93 12.61
CA ASN A 233 -15.75 -20.61 12.21
C ASN A 233 -16.65 -20.72 10.97
N SER A 234 -17.77 -19.99 10.93
CA SER A 234 -18.66 -20.01 9.77
C SER A 234 -18.04 -19.26 8.59
N GLU A 235 -18.01 -19.91 7.42
CA GLU A 235 -17.53 -19.28 6.18
C GLU A 235 -18.65 -18.46 5.54
N ILE A 236 -18.40 -17.18 5.27
CA ILE A 236 -19.37 -16.30 4.61
C ILE A 236 -19.46 -16.73 3.13
N PRO A 237 -20.67 -16.98 2.58
CA PRO A 237 -20.82 -17.35 1.17
C PRO A 237 -20.36 -16.21 0.25
N ARG A 238 -19.69 -16.58 -0.85
CA ARG A 238 -19.11 -15.61 -1.80
C ARG A 238 -20.21 -14.85 -2.55
N ASN A 239 -20.05 -13.54 -2.68
CA ASN A 239 -21.03 -12.68 -3.37
C ASN A 239 -21.17 -13.06 -4.86
N ALA A 240 -22.40 -13.38 -5.29
CA ALA A 240 -22.74 -13.83 -6.65
C ALA A 240 -22.42 -12.80 -7.76
N GLU A 241 -22.45 -11.50 -7.45
CA GLU A 241 -22.09 -10.45 -8.42
C GLU A 241 -20.58 -10.44 -8.71
N LEU A 242 -19.77 -10.70 -7.69
CA LEU A 242 -18.31 -10.77 -7.83
C LEU A 242 -17.90 -11.99 -8.67
N GLU A 243 -18.59 -13.11 -8.51
CA GLU A 243 -18.33 -14.33 -9.27
C GLU A 243 -18.61 -14.14 -10.77
N LYS A 244 -19.78 -13.56 -11.11
CA LYS A 244 -20.12 -13.19 -12.49
C LYS A 244 -19.09 -12.24 -13.11
N ARG A 245 -18.54 -11.32 -12.31
CA ARG A 245 -17.48 -10.40 -12.77
C ARG A 245 -16.17 -11.13 -13.04
N CYS A 246 -15.78 -12.07 -12.17
CA CYS A 246 -14.59 -12.90 -12.37
C CYS A 246 -14.71 -13.79 -13.62
N GLU A 247 -15.88 -14.37 -13.87
CA GLU A 247 -16.15 -15.15 -15.07
C GLU A 247 -16.00 -14.31 -16.34
N ARG A 248 -16.59 -13.10 -16.35
CA ARG A 248 -16.44 -12.15 -17.47
C ARG A 248 -14.99 -11.79 -17.73
N LEU A 249 -14.21 -11.49 -16.69
CA LEU A 249 -12.79 -11.16 -16.82
C LEU A 249 -11.99 -12.34 -17.38
N ARG A 250 -12.27 -13.56 -16.92
CA ARG A 250 -11.62 -14.78 -17.44
C ARG A 250 -11.95 -15.00 -18.92
N ALA A 251 -13.21 -14.83 -19.32
CA ALA A 251 -13.63 -14.95 -20.71
C ALA A 251 -12.95 -13.89 -21.61
N SER A 252 -12.83 -12.65 -21.13
CA SER A 252 -12.12 -11.59 -21.85
C SER A 252 -10.64 -11.94 -22.07
N GLN A 253 -9.95 -12.43 -21.04
CA GLN A 253 -8.55 -12.86 -21.14
C GLN A 253 -8.38 -14.03 -22.13
N GLN A 254 -9.29 -15.01 -22.09
CA GLN A 254 -9.27 -16.14 -23.02
C GLN A 254 -9.50 -15.69 -24.47
N ASN A 255 -10.43 -14.77 -24.72
CA ASN A 255 -10.64 -14.20 -26.05
C ASN A 255 -9.41 -13.45 -26.57
N LYS A 256 -8.71 -12.71 -25.70
CA LYS A 256 -7.46 -12.04 -26.07
C LYS A 256 -6.37 -13.05 -26.43
N ALA A 257 -6.24 -14.13 -25.66
CA ALA A 257 -5.30 -15.21 -25.95
C ALA A 257 -5.63 -15.89 -27.29
N TYR A 258 -6.92 -16.17 -27.54
CA TYR A 258 -7.38 -16.72 -28.81
C TYR A 258 -7.02 -15.82 -29.99
N ASN A 259 -7.36 -14.53 -29.92
CA ASN A 259 -7.05 -13.56 -30.97
C ASN A 259 -5.55 -13.44 -31.26
N ASN A 260 -4.71 -13.56 -30.23
CA ASN A 260 -3.26 -13.55 -30.39
C ASN A 260 -2.77 -14.81 -31.11
N MET A 261 -3.32 -15.98 -30.76
CA MET A 261 -3.00 -17.25 -31.42
C MET A 261 -3.46 -17.28 -32.89
N THR A 262 -4.58 -16.64 -33.21
CA THR A 262 -5.14 -16.62 -34.57
C THR A 262 -4.68 -15.43 -35.41
N LYS A 263 -3.82 -14.53 -34.90
CA LYS A 263 -3.35 -13.33 -35.61
C LYS A 263 -2.68 -13.65 -36.96
N ASN A 264 -2.04 -14.81 -37.09
CA ASN A 264 -1.31 -15.22 -38.29
C ASN A 264 -2.18 -15.92 -39.35
N VAL A 265 -3.44 -16.23 -39.03
CA VAL A 265 -4.34 -17.00 -39.90
C VAL A 265 -5.37 -16.10 -40.59
N ASP A 266 -5.63 -14.91 -40.04
CA ASP A 266 -6.59 -13.95 -40.58
C ASP A 266 -5.97 -13.00 -41.63
N ASN A 267 -6.04 -13.40 -42.91
CA ASN A 267 -5.56 -12.59 -44.05
C ASN A 267 -6.53 -11.45 -44.43
N VAL A 268 -7.68 -11.30 -43.75
CA VAL A 268 -8.72 -10.30 -44.07
C VAL A 268 -8.40 -8.92 -43.49
N ARG A 269 -7.52 -8.83 -42.47
CA ARG A 269 -7.13 -7.55 -41.83
C ARG A 269 -5.75 -7.05 -42.26
N ARG A 270 -5.54 -6.74 -43.55
CA ARG A 270 -4.40 -5.89 -43.93
C ARG A 270 -4.74 -4.45 -43.58
N LYS A 271 -4.21 -3.93 -42.47
CA LYS A 271 -4.32 -2.50 -42.15
C LYS A 271 -3.52 -1.71 -43.19
N HIS A 272 -4.17 -0.75 -43.85
CA HIS A 272 -3.45 0.20 -44.69
C HIS A 272 -2.60 1.12 -43.79
N PRO A 273 -1.40 1.52 -44.22
CA PRO A 273 -0.49 2.34 -43.39
C PRO A 273 -1.10 3.67 -42.94
N GLU A 274 -2.13 4.15 -43.65
CA GLU A 274 -2.83 5.41 -43.40
C GLU A 274 -3.88 5.30 -42.28
N ASP A 275 -4.31 4.07 -41.96
CA ASP A 275 -5.23 3.77 -40.85
C ASP A 275 -4.50 3.58 -39.52
N THR A 276 -3.15 3.67 -39.52
CA THR A 276 -2.35 3.50 -38.32
C THR A 276 -2.29 4.82 -37.56
N ILE A 277 -2.77 4.82 -36.32
CA ILE A 277 -2.77 5.98 -35.40
C ILE A 277 -1.39 6.64 -35.33
N SER A 278 -0.31 5.86 -35.41
CA SER A 278 1.07 6.38 -35.40
C SER A 278 1.40 7.29 -36.59
N TYR A 279 0.84 7.04 -37.78
CA TYR A 279 1.06 7.88 -38.96
C TYR A 279 0.41 9.25 -38.77
N GLN A 280 -0.84 9.27 -38.29
CA GLN A 280 -1.58 10.50 -38.00
C GLN A 280 -0.91 11.29 -36.85
N MET A 281 -0.41 10.61 -35.82
CA MET A 281 0.32 11.22 -34.70
C MET A 281 1.64 11.88 -35.16
N LYS A 282 2.38 11.22 -36.07
CA LYS A 282 3.64 11.74 -36.63
C LYS A 282 3.40 12.99 -37.48
N GLN A 283 2.31 13.03 -38.25
CA GLN A 283 1.90 14.20 -39.01
C GLN A 283 1.55 15.37 -38.07
N MET A 284 0.78 15.11 -37.01
CA MET A 284 0.43 16.13 -36.00
C MET A 284 1.65 16.72 -35.29
N ASN A 285 2.63 15.90 -34.90
CA ASN A 285 3.85 16.37 -34.23
C ASN A 285 4.67 17.34 -35.10
N ARG A 286 4.73 17.12 -36.42
CA ARG A 286 5.43 18.00 -37.36
C ARG A 286 4.81 19.40 -37.40
N HIS A 287 3.47 19.47 -37.37
CA HIS A 287 2.76 20.75 -37.36
C HIS A 287 2.89 21.47 -36.01
N LEU A 288 2.86 20.74 -34.89
CA LEU A 288 3.06 21.33 -33.56
C LEU A 288 4.44 21.97 -33.39
N ILE A 289 5.50 21.33 -33.90
CA ILE A 289 6.86 21.89 -33.88
C ILE A 289 6.94 23.17 -34.71
N ALA A 290 6.28 23.20 -35.88
CA ALA A 290 6.27 24.39 -36.74
C ALA A 290 5.54 25.59 -36.08
N ILE A 291 4.44 25.33 -35.38
CA ILE A 291 3.70 26.36 -34.62
C ILE A 291 4.54 26.87 -33.44
N GLY A 292 5.23 25.97 -32.74
CA GLY A 292 6.13 26.36 -31.64
C GLY A 292 7.28 27.25 -32.11
N GLN A 293 7.90 26.94 -33.24
CA GLN A 293 8.95 27.76 -33.84
C GLN A 293 8.45 29.17 -34.16
N PHE A 294 7.24 29.28 -34.72
CA PHE A 294 6.61 30.58 -35.04
C PHE A 294 6.47 31.46 -33.80
N ILE A 295 5.96 30.90 -32.70
CA ILE A 295 5.75 31.66 -31.45
C ILE A 295 7.10 32.14 -30.90
N ILE A 296 8.11 31.26 -30.87
CA ILE A 296 9.44 31.60 -30.35
C ILE A 296 10.10 32.70 -31.19
N SER A 297 9.95 32.64 -32.52
CA SER A 297 10.52 33.63 -33.44
C SER A 297 9.87 35.01 -33.28
N VAL A 298 8.54 35.07 -33.13
CA VAL A 298 7.82 36.33 -32.90
C VAL A 298 8.20 36.95 -31.55
N LEU A 299 8.30 36.12 -30.50
CA LEU A 299 8.74 36.58 -29.17
C LEU A 299 10.20 37.06 -29.18
N ALA A 300 11.09 36.35 -29.88
CA ALA A 300 12.48 36.77 -30.06
C ALA A 300 12.58 38.08 -30.86
N GLY A 301 11.79 38.24 -31.91
CA GLY A 301 11.70 39.47 -32.70
C GLY A 301 11.21 40.67 -31.90
N PHE A 302 10.21 40.46 -31.04
CA PHE A 302 9.73 41.47 -30.10
C PHE A 302 10.81 41.84 -29.08
N ALA A 303 11.44 40.84 -28.45
CA ALA A 303 12.49 41.06 -27.46
C ALA A 303 13.70 41.78 -28.07
N PHE A 304 14.07 41.44 -29.32
CA PHE A 304 15.11 42.12 -30.07
C PHE A 304 14.76 43.59 -30.35
N GLY A 305 13.53 43.87 -30.80
CA GLY A 305 13.11 45.25 -31.07
C GLY A 305 12.92 46.10 -29.81
N PHE A 306 12.52 45.49 -28.70
CA PHE A 306 12.28 46.18 -27.43
C PHE A 306 13.54 46.39 -26.60
N ILE A 307 14.33 45.32 -26.36
CA ILE A 307 15.55 45.34 -25.52
C ILE A 307 16.80 45.55 -26.37
N GLY A 308 16.87 44.89 -27.52
CA GLY A 308 18.07 44.87 -28.37
C GLY A 308 18.44 46.25 -28.92
N LEU A 309 17.45 47.11 -29.20
CA LEU A 309 17.71 48.46 -29.73
C LEU A 309 17.91 49.52 -28.65
N GLU A 310 17.42 49.31 -27.43
CA GLU A 310 17.83 50.10 -26.28
C GLU A 310 19.33 49.95 -26.02
N LEU A 311 19.83 48.73 -26.13
CA LEU A 311 21.25 48.41 -25.91
C LEU A 311 22.17 49.05 -26.98
N LEU A 312 21.63 49.37 -28.15
CA LEU A 312 22.37 49.83 -29.33
C LEU A 312 22.23 51.34 -29.59
N LEU A 313 21.07 51.95 -29.30
CA LEU A 313 20.79 53.38 -29.56
C LEU A 313 20.68 54.25 -28.29
N GLY A 314 20.76 53.68 -27.08
CA GLY A 314 20.70 54.45 -25.83
C GLY A 314 19.27 54.88 -25.44
N SER A 315 19.13 55.84 -24.51
CA SER A 315 17.90 56.18 -23.77
C SER A 315 16.71 56.63 -24.65
N LEU A 316 16.06 55.65 -25.29
CA LEU A 316 14.78 55.82 -25.98
C LEU A 316 13.64 55.86 -24.96
N ASP A 317 12.62 56.66 -25.20
CA ASP A 317 11.41 56.62 -24.38
C ASP A 317 10.68 55.27 -24.52
N PHE A 318 10.02 54.84 -23.45
CA PHE A 318 9.39 53.51 -23.37
C PHE A 318 8.40 53.28 -24.53
N GLY A 319 7.64 54.31 -24.90
CA GLY A 319 6.68 54.24 -26.00
C GLY A 319 7.32 53.92 -27.36
N PHE A 320 8.49 54.48 -27.67
CA PHE A 320 9.21 54.19 -28.91
C PHE A 320 9.79 52.77 -28.92
N ARG A 321 10.26 52.26 -27.78
CA ARG A 321 10.74 50.87 -27.65
C ARG A 321 9.62 49.88 -27.88
N LEU A 322 8.45 50.15 -27.30
CA LEU A 322 7.27 49.32 -27.47
C LEU A 322 6.81 49.32 -28.93
N LEU A 323 6.72 50.50 -29.56
CA LEU A 323 6.34 50.63 -30.96
C LEU A 323 7.30 49.85 -31.86
N LEU A 324 8.60 49.97 -31.62
CA LEU A 324 9.61 49.36 -32.45
C LEU A 324 9.67 47.83 -32.25
N GLY A 325 9.53 47.36 -31.01
CA GLY A 325 9.34 45.94 -30.70
C GLY A 325 8.15 45.33 -31.46
N ILE A 326 7.01 46.03 -31.50
CA ILE A 326 5.82 45.60 -32.23
C ILE A 326 6.08 45.58 -33.75
N ILE A 327 6.74 46.60 -34.31
CA ILE A 327 7.05 46.64 -35.74
C ILE A 327 7.99 45.48 -36.15
N CYS A 328 9.03 45.21 -35.37
CA CYS A 328 9.93 44.08 -35.61
C CYS A 328 9.22 42.72 -35.47
N ALA A 329 8.36 42.57 -34.46
CA ALA A 329 7.58 41.33 -34.29
C ALA A 329 6.59 41.10 -35.43
N LEU A 330 5.92 42.16 -35.90
CA LEU A 330 4.95 42.08 -37.01
C LEU A 330 5.61 41.74 -38.34
N THR A 331 6.79 42.31 -38.64
CA THR A 331 7.51 41.99 -39.89
C THR A 331 7.96 40.53 -39.92
N ILE A 332 8.48 40.02 -38.80
CA ILE A 332 8.88 38.61 -38.65
C ILE A 332 7.65 37.69 -38.69
N ALA A 333 6.56 38.04 -38.01
CA ALA A 333 5.32 37.26 -38.00
C ALA A 333 4.73 37.13 -39.42
N LEU A 334 4.70 38.21 -40.20
CA LEU A 334 4.20 38.17 -41.59
C LEU A 334 5.10 37.32 -42.49
N ALA A 335 6.43 37.42 -42.32
CA ALA A 335 7.36 36.61 -43.08
C ALA A 335 7.20 35.11 -42.77
N GLU A 336 7.14 34.72 -41.49
CA GLU A 336 6.99 33.33 -41.10
C GLU A 336 5.60 32.75 -41.40
N LEU A 337 4.53 33.54 -41.26
CA LEU A 337 3.18 33.14 -41.63
C LEU A 337 3.07 32.86 -43.14
N TYR A 338 3.74 33.66 -43.97
CA TYR A 338 3.83 33.42 -45.41
C TYR A 338 4.52 32.08 -45.73
N PHE A 339 5.65 31.79 -45.08
CA PHE A 339 6.36 30.52 -45.26
C PHE A 339 5.53 29.32 -44.77
N LEU A 340 4.82 29.46 -43.64
CA LEU A 340 3.95 28.41 -43.11
C LEU A 340 2.78 28.11 -44.06
N ALA A 341 2.10 29.15 -44.54
CA ALA A 341 0.99 29.01 -45.48
C ALA A 341 1.43 28.38 -46.81
N LYS A 342 2.61 28.77 -47.32
CA LYS A 342 3.18 28.18 -48.53
C LYS A 342 3.52 26.69 -48.34
N LYS A 343 4.14 26.34 -47.21
CA LYS A 343 4.48 24.94 -46.88
C LYS A 343 3.25 24.06 -46.72
N LEU A 344 2.18 24.58 -46.09
CA LEU A 344 0.90 23.87 -45.97
C LEU A 344 0.24 23.64 -47.33
N ASN A 345 0.28 24.63 -48.23
CA ASN A 345 -0.26 24.50 -49.58
C ASN A 345 0.54 23.50 -50.44
N GLU A 346 1.87 23.44 -50.28
CA GLU A 346 2.70 22.42 -50.92
C GLU A 346 2.34 21.01 -50.40
N ASP A 347 2.24 20.80 -49.09
CA ASP A 347 1.85 19.51 -48.49
C ASP A 347 0.46 19.04 -48.98
N LEU A 348 -0.53 19.94 -49.08
CA LEU A 348 -1.87 19.63 -49.63
C LEU A 348 -1.84 19.21 -51.12
N LYS A 349 -0.96 19.83 -51.92
CA LYS A 349 -0.78 19.42 -53.33
C LYS A 349 -0.15 18.05 -53.46
N PHE A 350 0.75 17.66 -52.55
CA PHE A 350 1.33 16.31 -52.55
C PHE A 350 0.29 15.24 -52.19
N GLU A 351 -0.59 15.50 -51.23
CA GLU A 351 -1.67 14.56 -50.86
C GLU A 351 -2.66 14.35 -52.02
N THR A 352 -3.10 15.42 -52.67
CA THR A 352 -4.03 15.32 -53.83
C THR A 352 -3.42 14.55 -55.02
N VAL A 353 -2.12 14.71 -55.28
CA VAL A 353 -1.40 13.94 -56.32
C VAL A 353 -1.22 12.46 -55.92
N ALA A 354 -1.00 12.18 -54.65
CA ALA A 354 -0.90 10.81 -54.13
C ALA A 354 -2.25 10.07 -54.22
N GLU A 355 -3.35 10.73 -53.86
CA GLU A 355 -4.71 10.19 -54.00
C GLU A 355 -5.09 9.94 -55.47
N ALA A 356 -4.70 10.84 -56.37
CA ALA A 356 -4.93 10.66 -57.80
C ALA A 356 -4.17 9.45 -58.37
N LYS A 357 -2.94 9.21 -57.93
CA LYS A 357 -2.17 8.01 -58.30
C LYS A 357 -2.81 6.72 -57.79
N LYS A 358 -3.32 6.70 -56.55
CA LYS A 358 -4.01 5.52 -55.98
C LYS A 358 -5.29 5.13 -56.71
N LYS A 359 -6.04 6.11 -57.22
CA LYS A 359 -7.25 5.85 -58.02
C LYS A 359 -6.92 5.26 -59.40
N GLY A 360 -5.75 5.56 -59.96
CA GLY A 360 -5.29 5.03 -61.26
C GLY A 360 -4.74 3.59 -61.22
N THR A 361 -4.44 3.03 -60.04
CA THR A 361 -3.81 1.68 -59.91
C THR A 361 -4.81 0.57 -59.55
N LYS A 362 -6.11 0.85 -59.57
CA LYS A 362 -7.19 -0.13 -59.25
C LYS A 362 -7.94 -0.67 -60.48
N LEU A 363 -7.41 -0.45 -61.68
CA LEU A 363 -7.88 -1.07 -62.92
C LEU A 363 -6.69 -1.80 -63.55
N ASP A 364 -6.51 -3.05 -63.17
CA ASP A 364 -6.15 -4.21 -64.01
C ASP A 364 -6.24 -5.49 -63.17
#